data_AF-A0A3B3DJS9-F1
#
_entry.id   AF-A0A3B3DJS9-F1
#
_cell.length_a   1.000
_cell.length_b   1.000
_cell.length_c   1.000
_cell.angle_alpha   90.00
_cell.angle_beta   90.00
_cell.angle_gamma   90.00
#
_symmetry.space_group_name_H-M   'P 1'
#
loop_
_entity.id
_entity.type
_entity.pdbx_description
1 polymer ?
#
loop_
_entity_poly.entity_id
_entity_poly.type
_entity_poly.pdbx_seq_one_letter_code
_entity_poly.pdbx_strand_id
1 'polypeptide(L)'
;MTSYALANEGKLNREILYKFASSDLSHWPIPGKHLFTLEATGYALLALVKTESFEDAKPVVRWFNQQQTDGGGYGSTQATIIVYQAVAEYWTNAQEPEYDLKVDILLPGRSRPEKYEFNRDNSYATRTSRLKDINKDVKVLAKGSGEAVVKMVSLYYALPQEKETDCQKFNVSVQLLPDKNIGDQKVYKLQIEVSYKDSERDATMSILDIGLLTGFTPNLDDLKALSKGRARIISKFEMDKVLSERGSLIIYLDKVSHTRPEEISFRLQQTMEVGVLQPAAVSVYEYYEQTPCVKFYHPEREAGQLMQLCQDNVCTCAEENCSMQKKGQINNDERTTKICESTETSKIEYAYKVLVEDVEHQSSIDIYAMRVQDSIKEGSTDVNPMEKLRPFLSYPHCRKALNLVKGKTYLIMGSSRDIHRDEKQQT
;
A
#
# COMPACT_ATOMS: atom_id res chain seq x y z
N MET A 1 9.01 20.46 26.82
CA MET A 1 10.32 20.03 27.34
C MET A 1 10.81 20.88 28.51
N THR A 2 11.10 22.18 28.33
CA THR A 2 11.63 23.04 29.43
C THR A 2 10.74 23.06 30.68
N SER A 3 9.41 23.11 30.51
CA SER A 3 8.47 23.06 31.63
C SER A 3 8.62 21.78 32.47
N TYR A 4 8.85 20.62 31.84
CA TYR A 4 9.10 19.37 32.54
C TYR A 4 10.44 19.39 33.30
N ALA A 5 11.49 19.91 32.68
CA ALA A 5 12.78 20.08 33.35
C ALA A 5 12.67 20.99 34.59
N LEU A 6 11.91 22.09 34.48
CA LEU A 6 11.63 22.97 35.62
C LEU A 6 10.74 22.31 36.67
N ALA A 7 9.77 21.49 36.28
CA ALA A 7 8.93 20.73 37.20
C ALA A 7 9.75 19.76 38.06
N ASN A 8 10.76 19.11 37.49
CA ASN A 8 11.67 18.25 38.24
C ASN A 8 12.44 19.00 39.34
N GLU A 9 12.70 20.29 39.13
CA GLU A 9 13.35 21.18 40.10
C GLU A 9 12.35 21.93 41.01
N GLY A 10 11.05 21.59 40.94
CA GLY A 10 9.99 22.28 41.70
C GLY A 10 9.74 23.73 41.27
N LYS A 11 10.19 24.13 40.08
CA LYS A 11 10.15 25.50 39.54
C LYS A 11 9.20 25.66 38.35
N LEU A 12 8.19 24.79 38.24
CA LEU A 12 7.23 24.87 37.14
C LEU A 12 6.42 26.18 37.20
N ASN A 13 6.50 26.99 36.14
CA ASN A 13 5.58 28.10 35.94
C ASN A 13 4.38 27.64 35.11
N ARG A 14 3.22 27.50 35.78
CA ARG A 14 1.98 27.01 35.16
C ARG A 14 1.39 27.99 34.13
N GLU A 15 1.50 29.29 34.36
CA GLU A 15 0.99 30.30 33.43
C GLU A 15 1.72 30.23 32.08
N ILE A 16 3.04 30.07 32.13
CA ILE A 16 3.86 29.90 30.92
C ILE A 16 3.49 28.60 30.21
N LEU A 17 3.26 27.51 30.95
CA LEU A 17 2.85 26.24 30.35
C LEU A 17 1.51 26.38 29.61
N TYR A 18 0.47 26.89 30.27
CA TYR A 18 -0.86 27.00 29.67
C TYR A 18 -1.00 28.07 28.59
N LYS A 19 -0.08 29.05 28.54
CA LYS A 19 -0.03 30.04 27.44
C LYS A 19 0.04 29.39 26.05
N PHE A 20 0.63 28.21 25.96
CA PHE A 20 0.80 27.47 24.70
C PHE A 20 -0.16 26.28 24.55
N ALA A 21 -1.10 26.10 25.50
CA ALA A 21 -2.06 25.01 25.45
C ALA A 21 -3.18 25.32 24.44
N SER A 22 -3.86 24.27 23.98
CA SER A 22 -5.10 24.37 23.22
C SER A 22 -6.21 25.04 24.04
N SER A 23 -7.25 25.53 23.37
CA SER A 23 -8.37 26.22 24.03
C SER A 23 -9.13 25.36 25.05
N ASP A 24 -9.14 24.05 24.85
CA ASP A 24 -9.74 23.04 25.73
C ASP A 24 -8.73 22.45 26.74
N LEU A 25 -7.50 22.97 26.78
CA LEU A 25 -6.41 22.56 27.66
C LEU A 25 -6.00 21.09 27.53
N SER A 26 -6.32 20.45 26.41
CA SER A 26 -6.09 19.02 26.19
C SER A 26 -4.73 18.71 25.55
N HIS A 27 -4.12 19.66 24.83
CA HIS A 27 -2.84 19.42 24.16
C HIS A 27 -2.06 20.71 23.87
N TRP A 28 -0.81 20.58 23.43
CA TRP A 28 0.09 21.69 23.09
C TRP A 28 0.41 21.69 21.59
N PRO A 29 -0.41 22.34 20.76
CA PRO A 29 -0.34 22.23 19.31
C PRO A 29 0.90 22.92 18.72
N ILE A 30 1.52 22.25 17.75
CA ILE A 30 2.53 22.83 16.86
C ILE A 30 1.94 22.86 15.44
N PRO A 31 1.74 24.06 14.85
CA PRO A 31 1.08 24.19 13.54
C PRO A 31 1.72 23.32 12.46
N GLY A 32 0.88 22.53 11.76
CA GLY A 32 1.31 21.66 10.65
C GLY A 32 2.17 20.46 11.06
N LYS A 33 2.38 20.22 12.36
CA LYS A 33 3.38 19.28 12.88
C LYS A 33 2.77 18.37 13.95
N HIS A 34 2.00 17.39 13.51
CA HIS A 34 1.23 16.51 14.39
C HIS A 34 2.13 15.67 15.34
N LEU A 35 3.18 15.04 14.82
CA LEU A 35 4.07 14.20 15.64
C LEU A 35 4.80 15.01 16.73
N PHE A 36 5.22 16.23 16.39
CA PHE A 36 5.83 17.13 17.37
C PHE A 36 4.81 17.65 18.39
N THR A 37 3.53 17.78 18.01
CA THR A 37 2.44 18.09 18.94
C THR A 37 2.28 16.97 19.98
N LEU A 38 2.37 15.71 19.56
CA LEU A 38 2.32 14.55 20.48
C LEU A 38 3.47 14.59 21.48
N GLU A 39 4.69 14.80 21.00
CA GLU A 39 5.88 14.89 21.85
C GLU A 39 5.81 16.08 22.82
N ALA A 40 5.45 17.27 22.34
CA ALA A 40 5.32 18.48 23.16
C ALA A 40 4.27 18.29 24.26
N THR A 41 3.13 17.71 23.90
CA THR A 41 2.04 17.39 24.84
C THR A 41 2.47 16.33 25.85
N GLY A 42 3.32 15.37 25.46
CA GLY A 42 3.79 14.32 26.35
C GLY A 42 4.69 14.88 27.45
N TYR A 43 5.58 15.81 27.10
CA TYR A 43 6.34 16.57 28.10
C TYR A 43 5.46 17.45 28.99
N ALA A 44 4.37 18.02 28.45
CA ALA A 44 3.45 18.81 29.25
C ALA A 44 2.70 17.93 30.27
N LEU A 45 2.24 16.74 29.86
CA LEU A 45 1.63 15.76 30.75
C LEU A 45 2.59 15.32 31.85
N LEU A 46 3.85 14.98 31.51
CA LEU A 46 4.88 14.66 32.50
C LEU A 46 5.10 15.80 33.51
N ALA A 47 5.09 17.06 33.06
CA ALA A 47 5.20 18.21 33.94
C ALA A 47 4.02 18.32 34.93
N LEU A 48 2.78 18.11 34.45
CA LEU A 48 1.57 18.15 35.27
C LEU A 48 1.52 17.01 36.29
N VAL A 49 1.87 15.79 35.87
CA VAL A 49 1.97 14.61 36.74
C VAL A 49 3.03 14.83 37.81
N LYS A 50 4.18 15.41 37.44
CA LYS A 50 5.27 15.69 38.38
C LYS A 50 4.88 16.68 39.47
N THR A 51 3.99 17.62 39.18
CA THR A 51 3.43 18.58 40.15
C THR A 51 2.09 18.12 40.73
N GLU A 52 1.76 16.83 40.65
CA GLU A 52 0.55 16.20 41.21
C GLU A 52 -0.77 16.86 40.76
N SER A 53 -0.77 17.49 39.59
CA SER A 53 -1.93 18.21 39.03
C SER A 53 -2.79 17.27 38.17
N PHE A 54 -3.32 16.22 38.79
CA PHE A 54 -3.99 15.11 38.08
C PHE A 54 -5.30 15.52 37.38
N GLU A 55 -6.07 16.44 37.96
CA GLU A 55 -7.30 16.94 37.33
C GLU A 55 -7.01 17.65 36.00
N ASP A 56 -5.90 18.39 35.92
CA ASP A 56 -5.48 19.08 34.70
C ASP A 56 -4.81 18.12 33.70
N ALA A 57 -4.22 17.03 34.19
CA ALA A 57 -3.61 16.00 33.35
C ALA A 57 -4.66 15.10 32.67
N LYS A 58 -5.84 14.93 33.28
CA LYS A 58 -6.89 14.02 32.79
C LYS A 58 -7.38 14.33 31.37
N PRO A 59 -7.69 15.59 30.98
CA PRO A 59 -8.02 15.93 29.59
C PRO A 59 -6.91 15.56 28.60
N VAL A 60 -5.65 15.69 29.01
CA VAL A 60 -4.49 15.40 28.18
C VAL A 60 -4.35 13.90 27.91
N VAL A 61 -4.55 13.06 28.93
CA VAL A 61 -4.55 11.60 28.79
C VAL A 61 -5.69 11.14 27.88
N ARG A 62 -6.89 11.72 28.03
CA ARG A 62 -8.03 11.44 27.14
C ARG A 62 -7.73 11.81 25.70
N TRP A 63 -7.04 12.92 25.48
CA TRP A 63 -6.62 13.31 24.14
C TRP A 63 -5.64 12.31 23.54
N PHE A 64 -4.62 11.84 24.29
CA PHE A 64 -3.69 10.82 23.81
C PHE A 64 -4.34 9.51 23.42
N ASN A 65 -5.39 9.09 24.13
CA ASN A 65 -6.16 7.89 23.79
C ASN A 65 -6.80 7.97 22.38
N GLN A 66 -7.03 9.18 21.86
CA GLN A 66 -7.57 9.40 20.52
C GLN A 66 -6.49 9.46 19.44
N GLN A 67 -5.22 9.68 19.81
CA GLN A 67 -4.12 9.86 18.86
C GLN A 67 -3.36 8.56 18.52
N GLN A 68 -3.68 7.46 19.19
CA GLN A 68 -2.93 6.22 19.05
C GLN A 68 -3.14 5.59 17.66
N THR A 69 -2.04 5.38 16.91
CA THR A 69 -2.03 4.77 15.58
C THR A 69 -2.12 3.25 15.64
N ASP A 70 -2.47 2.59 14.53
CA ASP A 70 -2.59 1.12 14.50
C ASP A 70 -1.29 0.46 14.97
N GLY A 71 -1.40 -0.66 15.68
CA GLY A 71 -0.28 -1.28 16.40
C GLY A 71 0.12 -0.61 17.73
N GLY A 72 -0.63 0.41 18.17
CA GLY A 72 -0.46 1.04 19.49
C GLY A 72 0.56 2.19 19.54
N GLY A 73 1.27 2.46 18.45
CA GLY A 73 2.24 3.55 18.37
C GLY A 73 1.62 4.95 18.29
N TYR A 74 2.49 5.95 18.27
CA TYR A 74 2.16 7.37 18.09
C TYR A 74 2.89 7.96 16.86
N GLY A 75 3.08 7.12 15.83
CA GLY A 75 3.68 7.49 14.54
C GLY A 75 5.20 7.62 14.51
N SER A 76 5.87 8.04 15.58
CA SER A 76 7.35 8.08 15.65
C SER A 76 7.87 7.50 16.95
N THR A 77 9.14 7.05 16.97
CA THR A 77 9.75 6.48 18.18
C THR A 77 9.80 7.48 19.33
N GLN A 78 10.17 8.74 19.05
CA GLN A 78 10.24 9.79 20.09
C GLN A 78 8.86 10.11 20.67
N ALA A 79 7.86 10.35 19.81
CA ALA A 79 6.50 10.58 20.27
C ALA A 79 5.98 9.36 21.06
N THR A 80 6.21 8.15 20.56
CA THR A 80 5.74 6.91 21.19
C THR A 80 6.35 6.72 22.58
N ILE A 81 7.66 6.87 22.74
CA ILE A 81 8.34 6.70 24.03
C ILE A 81 7.85 7.74 25.04
N ILE A 82 7.85 9.02 24.66
CA ILE A 82 7.49 10.11 25.57
C ILE A 82 6.02 10.02 25.99
N VAL A 83 5.11 9.73 25.04
CA VAL A 83 3.69 9.59 25.35
C VAL A 83 3.43 8.37 26.24
N TYR A 84 4.04 7.22 25.95
CA TYR A 84 3.90 6.04 26.81
C TYR A 84 4.44 6.29 28.22
N GLN A 85 5.61 6.93 28.35
CA GLN A 85 6.14 7.30 29.66
C GLN A 85 5.16 8.22 30.41
N ALA A 86 4.66 9.27 29.74
CA ALA A 86 3.77 10.25 30.34
C ALA A 86 2.45 9.63 30.83
N VAL A 87 1.83 8.79 29.99
CA VAL A 87 0.57 8.11 30.30
C VAL A 87 0.79 7.06 31.40
N ALA A 88 1.90 6.32 31.37
CA ALA A 88 2.23 5.35 32.42
C ALA A 88 2.47 6.02 33.78
N GLU A 89 3.20 7.14 33.82
CA GLU A 89 3.41 7.92 35.04
C GLU A 89 2.08 8.47 35.59
N TYR A 90 1.17 8.91 34.72
CA TYR A 90 -0.17 9.32 35.14
C TYR A 90 -0.92 8.15 35.80
N TRP A 91 -1.05 7.01 35.13
CA TRP A 91 -1.82 5.86 35.66
C TRP A 91 -1.20 5.23 36.91
N THR A 92 0.12 5.39 37.11
CA THR A 92 0.79 4.89 38.31
C THR A 92 0.45 5.71 39.56
N ASN A 93 0.15 7.01 39.38
CA ASN A 93 0.00 7.95 40.50
C ASN A 93 -1.45 8.45 40.69
N ALA A 94 -2.26 8.48 39.64
CA ALA A 94 -3.65 8.91 39.71
C ALA A 94 -4.56 7.82 40.31
N GLN A 95 -5.50 8.21 41.16
CA GLN A 95 -6.52 7.27 41.65
C GLN A 95 -7.58 7.01 40.59
N GLU A 96 -7.83 5.74 40.28
CA GLU A 96 -8.88 5.34 39.34
C GLU A 96 -10.27 5.34 39.99
N PRO A 97 -11.30 5.92 39.34
CA PRO A 97 -12.69 5.74 39.74
C PRO A 97 -13.19 4.31 39.47
N GLU A 98 -14.36 3.98 40.01
CA GLU A 98 -15.01 2.68 39.78
C GLU A 98 -15.28 2.43 38.28
N TYR A 99 -14.86 1.25 37.80
CA TYR A 99 -14.90 0.87 36.39
C TYR A 99 -15.88 -0.30 36.20
N ASP A 100 -17.05 -0.02 35.63
CA ASP A 100 -18.08 -0.98 35.20
C ASP A 100 -18.67 -0.48 33.87
N LEU A 101 -18.07 -0.89 32.76
CA LEU A 101 -18.42 -0.44 31.43
C LEU A 101 -18.87 -1.59 30.55
N LYS A 102 -20.09 -1.49 30.02
CA LYS A 102 -20.72 -2.45 29.12
C LYS A 102 -20.80 -1.86 27.73
N VAL A 103 -20.16 -2.51 26.76
CA VAL A 103 -20.06 -2.07 25.37
C VAL A 103 -20.68 -3.12 24.46
N ASP A 104 -21.76 -2.73 23.78
CA ASP A 104 -22.41 -3.53 22.75
C ASP A 104 -22.01 -3.00 21.36
N ILE A 105 -21.42 -3.86 20.53
CA ILE A 105 -21.01 -3.55 19.15
C ILE A 105 -21.89 -4.31 18.18
N LEU A 106 -22.72 -3.59 17.41
CA LEU A 106 -23.54 -4.16 16.36
C LEU A 106 -22.83 -4.02 15.01
N LEU A 107 -22.33 -5.16 14.52
CA LEU A 107 -21.67 -5.27 13.23
C LEU A 107 -22.70 -5.50 12.10
N PRO A 108 -22.46 -4.93 10.91
CA PRO A 108 -23.30 -5.14 9.74
C PRO A 108 -23.32 -6.63 9.34
N GLY A 109 -24.49 -7.13 8.94
CA GLY A 109 -24.70 -8.54 8.58
C GLY A 109 -24.83 -9.50 9.77
N ARG A 110 -24.69 -9.04 11.02
CA ARG A 110 -24.92 -9.86 12.22
C ARG A 110 -26.25 -9.52 12.88
N SER A 111 -26.99 -10.55 13.28
CA SER A 111 -28.32 -10.41 13.92
C SER A 111 -28.27 -10.04 15.39
N ARG A 112 -27.13 -10.26 16.06
CA ARG A 112 -26.94 -9.94 17.49
C ARG A 112 -25.68 -9.08 17.68
N PRO A 113 -25.72 -8.09 18.59
CA PRO A 113 -24.53 -7.33 18.95
C PRO A 113 -23.54 -8.22 19.70
N GLU A 114 -22.26 -7.97 19.51
CA GLU A 114 -21.21 -8.50 20.37
C GLU A 114 -21.17 -7.67 21.65
N LYS A 115 -21.17 -8.34 22.79
CA LYS A 115 -21.21 -7.70 24.10
C LYS A 115 -19.88 -7.85 24.81
N TYR A 116 -19.34 -6.73 25.28
CA TYR A 116 -18.12 -6.66 26.04
C TYR A 116 -18.39 -6.01 27.40
N GLU A 117 -17.83 -6.58 28.45
CA GLU A 117 -17.95 -6.07 29.80
C GLU A 117 -16.54 -5.84 30.35
N PHE A 118 -16.31 -4.60 30.77
CA PHE A 118 -15.05 -4.15 31.32
C PHE A 118 -15.25 -3.76 32.77
N ASN A 119 -14.50 -4.39 33.66
CA ASN A 119 -14.46 -4.14 35.08
C ASN A 119 -13.02 -3.82 35.50
N ARG A 120 -12.79 -3.58 36.79
CA ARG A 120 -11.45 -3.28 37.31
C ARG A 120 -10.41 -4.37 37.04
N ASP A 121 -10.83 -5.64 36.97
CA ASP A 121 -9.91 -6.77 36.75
C ASP A 121 -9.48 -6.91 35.29
N ASN A 122 -10.27 -6.39 34.34
CA ASN A 122 -10.03 -6.55 32.91
C ASN A 122 -10.05 -5.23 32.12
N SER A 123 -9.94 -4.08 32.81
CA SER A 123 -9.97 -2.73 32.22
C SER A 123 -8.90 -2.51 31.15
N TYR A 124 -7.74 -3.16 31.29
CA TYR A 124 -6.64 -3.12 30.32
C TYR A 124 -6.75 -4.16 29.19
N ALA A 125 -7.78 -5.00 29.19
CA ALA A 125 -7.93 -6.07 28.19
C ALA A 125 -8.39 -5.52 26.84
N THR A 126 -7.69 -5.89 25.76
CA THR A 126 -8.14 -5.59 24.40
C THR A 126 -9.13 -6.65 23.90
N ARG A 127 -10.22 -6.21 23.27
CA ARG A 127 -11.20 -7.07 22.59
C ARG A 127 -11.18 -6.78 21.10
N THR A 128 -11.19 -7.82 20.27
CA THR A 128 -11.08 -7.69 18.81
C THR A 128 -12.16 -8.50 18.12
N SER A 129 -12.79 -7.89 17.11
CA SER A 129 -13.67 -8.59 16.18
C SER A 129 -13.33 -8.22 14.75
N ARG A 130 -13.57 -9.17 13.83
CA ARG A 130 -13.25 -9.02 12.41
C ARG A 130 -14.53 -9.09 11.58
N LEU A 131 -14.56 -8.24 10.56
CA LEU A 131 -15.60 -8.18 9.52
C LEU A 131 -14.91 -8.41 8.17
N LYS A 132 -15.58 -9.10 7.24
CA LYS A 132 -15.05 -9.33 5.88
C LYS A 132 -15.31 -8.16 4.94
N ASP A 133 -16.32 -7.35 5.23
CA ASP A 133 -16.69 -6.18 4.45
C ASP A 133 -16.02 -4.91 5.00
N ILE A 134 -15.72 -3.97 4.10
CA ILE A 134 -15.24 -2.62 4.43
C ILE A 134 -16.33 -1.59 4.14
N ASN A 135 -16.18 -0.37 4.68
CA ASN A 135 -17.09 0.77 4.43
C ASN A 135 -18.55 0.49 4.79
N LYS A 136 -18.77 -0.11 5.95
CA LYS A 136 -20.11 -0.35 6.50
C LYS A 136 -20.24 0.32 7.86
N ASP A 137 -21.43 0.81 8.15
CA ASP A 137 -21.71 1.46 9.43
C ASP A 137 -21.72 0.44 10.57
N VAL A 138 -21.03 0.79 11.65
CA VAL A 138 -21.00 0.02 12.91
C VAL A 138 -21.68 0.85 13.99
N LYS A 139 -22.58 0.24 14.77
CA LYS A 139 -23.21 0.91 15.91
C LYS A 139 -22.57 0.43 17.21
N VAL A 140 -22.11 1.38 18.01
CA VAL A 140 -21.51 1.13 19.34
C VAL A 140 -22.42 1.74 20.40
N LEU A 141 -22.79 0.94 21.39
CA LEU A 141 -23.59 1.37 22.53
C LEU A 141 -22.80 1.09 23.81
N ALA A 142 -22.42 2.14 24.54
CA ALA A 142 -21.72 2.03 25.81
C ALA A 142 -22.63 2.45 26.98
N LYS A 143 -22.57 1.72 28.09
CA LYS A 143 -23.34 1.97 29.32
C LYS A 143 -22.49 1.68 30.56
N GLY A 144 -22.66 2.48 31.61
CA GLY A 144 -21.96 2.30 32.88
C GLY A 144 -20.90 3.37 33.16
N SER A 145 -19.99 3.10 34.10
CA SER A 145 -18.90 4.01 34.49
C SER A 145 -17.55 3.51 33.95
N GLY A 146 -16.80 4.41 33.33
CA GLY A 146 -15.50 4.09 32.72
C GLY A 146 -15.34 4.71 31.35
N GLU A 147 -14.18 4.50 30.73
CA GLU A 147 -13.83 5.07 29.42
C GLU A 147 -13.16 4.02 28.54
N ALA A 148 -13.82 3.59 27.47
CA ALA A 148 -13.23 2.71 26.47
C ALA A 148 -12.92 3.44 25.16
N VAL A 149 -11.86 3.01 24.51
CA VAL A 149 -11.50 3.43 23.16
C VAL A 149 -11.93 2.35 22.18
N VAL A 150 -12.72 2.72 21.18
CA VAL A 150 -13.07 1.83 20.07
C VAL A 150 -12.30 2.28 18.84
N LYS A 151 -11.57 1.34 18.24
CA LYS A 151 -10.75 1.57 17.07
C LYS A 151 -11.16 0.65 15.93
N MET A 152 -11.40 1.24 14.76
CA MET A 152 -11.75 0.52 13.55
C MET A 152 -10.63 0.68 12.53
N VAL A 153 -10.07 -0.44 12.09
CA VAL A 153 -9.00 -0.50 11.10
C VAL A 153 -9.48 -1.34 9.93
N SER A 154 -9.39 -0.78 8.72
CA SER A 154 -9.72 -1.49 7.47
C SER A 154 -8.43 -1.76 6.70
N LEU A 155 -8.10 -3.04 6.52
CA LEU A 155 -6.98 -3.47 5.70
C LEU A 155 -7.51 -3.89 4.32
N TYR A 156 -7.03 -3.27 3.26
CA TYR A 156 -7.40 -3.57 1.88
C TYR A 156 -6.23 -3.30 0.94
N TYR A 157 -6.24 -3.96 -0.21
CA TYR A 157 -5.28 -3.67 -1.27
C TYR A 157 -5.75 -2.44 -2.06
N ALA A 158 -4.99 -1.35 -1.97
CA ALA A 158 -5.16 -0.19 -2.83
C ALA A 158 -4.38 -0.39 -4.14
N LEU A 159 -4.91 0.16 -5.24
CA LEU A 159 -4.16 0.19 -6.50
C LEU A 159 -2.94 1.11 -6.35
N PRO A 160 -1.77 0.70 -6.89
CA PRO A 160 -0.60 1.57 -6.92
C PRO A 160 -0.91 2.78 -7.81
N GLN A 161 -0.90 3.97 -7.22
CA GLN A 161 -1.05 5.23 -7.93
C GLN A 161 -0.04 6.22 -7.38
N GLU A 162 0.71 6.85 -8.26
CA GLU A 162 1.51 8.02 -7.88
C GLU A 162 0.58 9.22 -7.74
N LYS A 163 0.41 9.74 -6.54
CA LYS A 163 -0.27 11.02 -6.33
C LYS A 163 0.81 12.09 -6.14
N GLU A 164 0.73 13.17 -6.92
CA GLU A 164 1.65 14.31 -6.73
C GLU A 164 1.59 14.88 -5.31
N THR A 165 0.43 14.73 -4.64
CA THR A 165 0.23 15.11 -3.24
C THR A 165 1.08 14.34 -2.25
N ASP A 166 1.64 13.19 -2.63
CA ASP A 166 2.47 12.36 -1.74
C ASP A 166 3.90 12.92 -1.64
N CYS A 167 4.36 13.65 -2.67
CA CYS A 167 5.73 14.18 -2.76
C CYS A 167 5.81 15.69 -2.47
N GLN A 168 5.27 16.09 -1.32
CA GLN A 168 5.30 17.49 -0.88
C GLN A 168 6.69 17.93 -0.45
N LYS A 169 7.41 17.08 0.30
CA LYS A 169 8.67 17.43 0.96
C LYS A 169 9.93 16.88 0.29
N PHE A 170 9.79 15.92 -0.60
CA PHE A 170 10.93 15.32 -1.29
C PHE A 170 10.69 15.40 -2.80
N ASN A 171 11.77 15.67 -3.54
CA ASN A 171 11.82 15.41 -4.96
C ASN A 171 12.54 14.08 -5.16
N VAL A 172 11.89 13.14 -5.84
CA VAL A 172 12.40 11.78 -6.02
C VAL A 172 12.27 11.38 -7.47
N SER A 173 13.37 10.93 -8.05
CA SER A 173 13.41 10.29 -9.36
C SER A 173 13.92 8.87 -9.19
N VAL A 174 13.23 7.90 -9.80
CA VAL A 174 13.60 6.48 -9.75
C VAL A 174 13.67 5.96 -11.17
N GLN A 175 14.82 5.38 -11.53
CA GLN A 175 15.04 4.79 -12.84
C GLN A 175 15.62 3.40 -12.69
N LEU A 176 15.11 2.46 -13.49
CA LEU A 176 15.64 1.11 -13.58
C LEU A 176 16.28 0.92 -14.96
N LEU A 177 17.60 0.90 -15.00
CA LEU A 177 18.38 0.84 -16.24
C LEU A 177 18.91 -0.59 -16.46
N PRO A 178 18.87 -1.15 -17.67
CA PRO A 178 19.48 -2.45 -17.95
C PRO A 178 21.02 -2.37 -17.80
N ASP A 179 21.62 -3.39 -17.21
CA ASP A 179 23.08 -3.55 -17.08
C ASP A 179 23.54 -4.86 -17.77
N LYS A 180 24.84 -5.13 -17.76
CA LYS A 180 25.41 -6.36 -18.32
C LYS A 180 24.89 -7.57 -17.55
N ASN A 181 24.18 -8.44 -18.27
CA ASN A 181 23.70 -9.71 -17.74
C ASN A 181 24.86 -10.59 -17.26
N ILE A 182 24.60 -11.37 -16.21
CA ILE A 182 25.53 -12.37 -15.67
C ILE A 182 25.02 -13.75 -16.09
N GLY A 183 25.58 -14.29 -17.18
CA GLY A 183 25.03 -15.48 -17.82
C GLY A 183 23.61 -15.21 -18.33
N ASP A 184 22.66 -16.06 -17.94
CA ASP A 184 21.24 -15.91 -18.28
C ASP A 184 20.46 -15.00 -17.32
N GLN A 185 21.10 -14.53 -16.25
CA GLN A 185 20.45 -13.68 -15.24
C GLN A 185 20.45 -12.22 -15.68
N LYS A 186 19.25 -11.63 -15.75
CA LYS A 186 19.09 -10.21 -16.01
C LYS A 186 19.61 -9.38 -14.84
N VAL A 187 20.38 -8.35 -15.16
CA VAL A 187 20.88 -7.38 -14.18
C VAL A 187 20.38 -6.00 -14.56
N TYR A 188 19.87 -5.27 -13.58
CA TYR A 188 19.46 -3.88 -13.74
C TYR A 188 20.17 -3.01 -12.72
N LYS A 189 20.52 -1.78 -13.09
CA LYS A 189 20.98 -0.74 -12.17
C LYS A 189 19.78 0.10 -11.75
N LEU A 190 19.41 0.03 -10.47
CA LEU A 190 18.42 0.92 -9.87
C LEU A 190 19.12 2.22 -9.48
N GLN A 191 18.66 3.35 -10.01
CA GLN A 191 19.16 4.68 -9.71
C GLN A 191 18.05 5.50 -9.06
N ILE A 192 18.32 5.96 -7.84
CA ILE A 192 17.39 6.76 -7.04
C ILE A 192 18.08 8.10 -6.81
N GLU A 193 17.43 9.18 -7.22
CA GLU A 193 17.87 10.54 -6.96
C GLU A 193 16.88 11.20 -6.01
N VAL A 194 17.37 11.72 -4.88
CA VAL A 194 16.56 12.32 -3.82
C VAL A 194 17.07 13.71 -3.47
N SER A 195 16.16 14.68 -3.34
CA SER A 195 16.45 15.98 -2.73
C SER A 195 15.30 16.44 -1.83
N TYR A 196 15.61 17.27 -0.84
CA TYR A 196 14.62 17.81 0.08
C TYR A 196 14.03 19.13 -0.46
N LYS A 197 12.71 19.27 -0.44
CA LYS A 197 11.96 20.43 -0.96
C LYS A 197 11.74 21.43 0.16
N ASP A 198 12.81 22.10 0.56
CA ASP A 198 12.82 23.15 1.58
C ASP A 198 13.83 24.22 1.18
N SER A 199 13.57 25.48 1.54
CA SER A 199 14.44 26.60 1.16
C SER A 199 15.50 26.94 2.22
N GLU A 200 15.36 26.43 3.43
CA GLU A 200 16.12 26.89 4.60
C GLU A 200 16.95 25.78 5.26
N ARG A 201 16.52 24.52 5.18
CA ARG A 201 17.20 23.41 5.87
C ARG A 201 17.32 22.14 5.03
N ASP A 202 18.36 21.36 5.33
CA ASP A 202 18.43 19.96 4.92
C ASP A 202 17.39 19.12 5.70
N ALA A 203 16.97 17.99 5.13
CA ALA A 203 16.25 16.97 5.88
C ALA A 203 17.18 16.34 6.92
N THR A 204 16.65 15.99 8.08
CA THR A 204 17.39 15.22 9.08
C THR A 204 17.46 13.74 8.65
N MET A 205 17.69 12.83 9.59
CA MET A 205 17.77 11.39 9.30
C MET A 205 16.54 10.93 8.51
N SER A 206 16.79 10.39 7.33
CA SER A 206 15.75 10.00 6.37
C SER A 206 15.89 8.52 6.03
N ILE A 207 14.75 7.88 5.76
CA ILE A 207 14.68 6.47 5.39
C ILE A 207 14.26 6.36 3.93
N LEU A 208 14.98 5.52 3.19
CA LEU A 208 14.59 4.98 1.89
C LEU A 208 14.14 3.53 2.09
N ASP A 209 12.84 3.29 1.94
CA ASP A 209 12.25 1.96 1.95
C ASP A 209 11.94 1.52 0.52
N ILE A 210 12.71 0.54 0.05
CA ILE A 210 12.72 0.05 -1.33
C ILE A 210 12.10 -1.34 -1.34
N GLY A 211 10.88 -1.45 -1.85
CA GLY A 211 10.29 -2.73 -2.20
C GLY A 211 11.06 -3.35 -3.37
N LEU A 212 11.36 -4.64 -3.29
CA LEU A 212 12.06 -5.35 -4.36
C LEU A 212 11.06 -5.98 -5.34
N LEU A 213 11.44 -6.04 -6.62
CA LEU A 213 10.72 -6.83 -7.61
C LEU A 213 10.82 -8.33 -7.26
N THR A 214 9.74 -9.07 -7.45
CA THR A 214 9.72 -10.52 -7.18
C THR A 214 10.81 -11.23 -7.98
N GLY A 215 11.64 -12.03 -7.30
CA GLY A 215 12.74 -12.76 -7.92
C GLY A 215 14.01 -11.93 -8.17
N PHE A 216 14.07 -10.68 -7.68
CA PHE A 216 15.28 -9.85 -7.72
C PHE A 216 15.91 -9.69 -6.35
N THR A 217 17.23 -9.61 -6.32
CA THR A 217 18.01 -9.34 -5.10
C THR A 217 19.04 -8.24 -5.35
N PRO A 218 19.27 -7.34 -4.37
CA PRO A 218 20.28 -6.29 -4.52
C PRO A 218 21.69 -6.84 -4.38
N ASN A 219 22.62 -6.26 -5.13
CA ASN A 219 24.03 -6.55 -5.00
C ASN A 219 24.56 -5.96 -3.69
N LEU A 220 24.95 -6.84 -2.76
CA LEU A 220 25.40 -6.43 -1.43
C LEU A 220 26.75 -5.71 -1.45
N ASP A 221 27.59 -5.91 -2.46
CA ASP A 221 28.90 -5.29 -2.53
C ASP A 221 28.80 -3.82 -2.99
N ASP A 222 27.87 -3.53 -3.90
CA ASP A 222 27.53 -2.14 -4.27
C ASP A 222 27.00 -1.37 -3.02
N LEU A 223 26.09 -1.98 -2.25
CA LEU A 223 25.56 -1.38 -1.01
C LEU A 223 26.64 -1.20 0.07
N LYS A 224 27.57 -2.16 0.22
CA LYS A 224 28.73 -2.02 1.12
C LYS A 224 29.66 -0.89 0.67
N ALA A 225 29.84 -0.67 -0.63
CA ALA A 225 30.65 0.42 -1.14
C ALA A 225 30.03 1.79 -0.83
N LEU A 226 28.70 1.90 -0.91
CA LEU A 226 27.96 3.12 -0.58
C LEU A 226 27.93 3.44 0.93
N SER A 227 28.13 2.42 1.78
CA SER A 227 28.08 2.56 3.25
C SER A 227 29.45 2.65 3.93
N LYS A 228 30.55 2.33 3.22
CA LYS A 228 31.91 2.31 3.77
C LYS A 228 32.77 3.42 3.18
N GLY A 229 33.73 3.90 3.97
CA GLY A 229 34.72 4.89 3.56
C GLY A 229 34.43 6.31 4.04
N ARG A 230 35.28 7.26 3.64
CA ARG A 230 35.18 8.68 4.05
C ARG A 230 34.08 9.46 3.32
N ALA A 231 33.65 8.97 2.16
CA ALA A 231 32.58 9.55 1.34
C ALA A 231 31.36 8.62 1.33
N ARG A 232 30.99 8.05 2.49
CA ARG A 232 29.79 7.23 2.61
C ARG A 232 28.55 8.10 2.33
N ILE A 233 27.64 7.58 1.52
CA ILE A 233 26.35 8.21 1.22
C ILE A 233 25.28 7.60 2.15
N ILE A 234 25.37 6.30 2.38
CA ILE A 234 24.45 5.55 3.21
C ILE A 234 25.05 5.32 4.60
N SER A 235 24.27 5.53 5.65
CA SER A 235 24.68 5.27 7.03
C SER A 235 24.60 3.79 7.38
N LYS A 236 23.50 3.15 6.98
CA LYS A 236 23.23 1.73 7.21
C LYS A 236 22.23 1.23 6.16
N PHE A 237 22.26 -0.06 5.87
CA PHE A 237 21.21 -0.72 5.10
C PHE A 237 20.83 -2.05 5.76
N GLU A 238 19.57 -2.45 5.63
CA GLU A 238 19.02 -3.67 6.18
C GLU A 238 18.07 -4.31 5.18
N MET A 239 18.11 -5.64 5.09
CA MET A 239 17.13 -6.41 4.34
C MET A 239 16.03 -6.82 5.31
N ASP A 240 14.83 -6.31 5.12
CA ASP A 240 13.68 -6.65 5.93
C ASP A 240 12.82 -7.69 5.21
N LYS A 241 12.57 -8.80 5.92
CA LYS A 241 11.65 -9.87 5.48
C LYS A 241 10.35 -9.89 6.27
N VAL A 242 10.24 -9.07 7.31
CA VAL A 242 9.13 -8.98 8.25
C VAL A 242 8.15 -7.88 7.84
N LEU A 243 8.63 -6.74 7.34
CA LEU A 243 7.78 -5.62 6.91
C LEU A 243 7.20 -5.75 5.49
N SER A 244 7.67 -6.72 4.69
CA SER A 244 7.20 -6.93 3.33
C SER A 244 7.22 -8.41 2.95
N GLU A 245 6.07 -8.96 2.52
CA GLU A 245 5.99 -10.32 1.96
C GLU A 245 6.90 -10.50 0.72
N ARG A 246 7.25 -9.39 0.05
CA ARG A 246 8.13 -9.37 -1.14
C ARG A 246 9.61 -9.17 -0.82
N GLY A 247 9.94 -8.88 0.45
CA GLY A 247 11.23 -8.38 0.89
C GLY A 247 11.39 -6.88 0.59
N SER A 248 11.85 -6.12 1.57
CA SER A 248 12.22 -4.70 1.41
C SER A 248 13.69 -4.48 1.77
N LEU A 249 14.31 -3.53 1.08
CA LEU A 249 15.63 -3.00 1.40
C LEU A 249 15.43 -1.63 2.04
N ILE A 250 15.83 -1.52 3.30
CA ILE A 250 15.76 -0.28 4.07
C ILE A 250 17.15 0.35 4.07
N ILE A 251 17.24 1.60 3.63
CA ILE A 251 18.46 2.40 3.58
C ILE A 251 18.27 3.61 4.50
N TYR A 252 19.25 3.85 5.38
CA TYR A 252 19.28 4.97 6.30
C TYR A 252 20.25 6.04 5.79
N LEU A 253 19.77 7.29 5.68
CA LEU A 253 20.56 8.46 5.31
C LEU A 253 20.70 9.39 6.53
N ASP A 254 21.90 9.86 6.82
CA ASP A 254 22.16 10.79 7.92
C ASP A 254 21.42 12.14 7.71
N LYS A 255 21.32 12.57 6.45
CA LYS A 255 20.58 13.76 6.01
C LYS A 255 20.25 13.65 4.52
N VAL A 256 19.35 14.49 4.02
CA VAL A 256 19.13 14.69 2.57
C VAL A 256 19.24 16.18 2.28
N SER A 257 20.12 16.56 1.36
CA SER A 257 20.31 17.97 1.07
C SER A 257 19.10 18.61 0.36
N HIS A 258 18.83 19.86 0.73
CA HIS A 258 17.86 20.71 0.02
C HIS A 258 18.44 21.45 -1.19
N THR A 259 19.76 21.48 -1.33
CA THR A 259 20.44 22.24 -2.40
C THR A 259 20.95 21.37 -3.54
N ARG A 260 21.35 20.13 -3.24
CA ARG A 260 21.94 19.21 -4.21
C ARG A 260 21.25 17.86 -4.12
N PRO A 261 20.80 17.28 -5.25
CA PRO A 261 20.31 15.93 -5.26
C PRO A 261 21.40 14.94 -4.86
N GLU A 262 21.00 13.94 -4.07
CA GLU A 262 21.82 12.80 -3.71
C GLU A 262 21.42 11.61 -4.58
N GLU A 263 22.39 11.03 -5.30
CA GLU A 263 22.18 9.84 -6.11
C GLU A 263 22.63 8.59 -5.33
N ILE A 264 21.73 7.62 -5.24
CA ILE A 264 21.98 6.29 -4.69
C ILE A 264 21.69 5.28 -5.79
N SER A 265 22.73 4.57 -6.22
CA SER A 265 22.58 3.58 -7.28
C SER A 265 23.30 2.26 -6.99
N PHE A 266 22.62 1.15 -7.24
CA PHE A 266 23.12 -0.20 -7.00
C PHE A 266 22.45 -1.20 -7.95
N ARG A 267 23.09 -2.35 -8.18
CA ARG A 267 22.56 -3.37 -9.08
C ARG A 267 21.54 -4.28 -8.41
N LEU A 268 20.51 -4.64 -9.15
CA LEU A 268 19.52 -5.68 -8.87
C LEU A 268 19.76 -6.85 -9.82
N GLN A 269 19.86 -8.06 -9.27
CA GLN A 269 20.10 -9.28 -10.02
C GLN A 269 18.89 -10.20 -9.92
N GLN A 270 18.45 -10.72 -11.07
CA GLN A 270 17.38 -11.70 -11.14
C GLN A 270 17.89 -13.07 -10.67
N THR A 271 17.41 -13.53 -9.52
CA THR A 271 17.71 -14.86 -8.97
C THR A 271 16.64 -15.89 -9.33
N MET A 272 15.42 -15.44 -9.61
CA MET A 272 14.31 -16.28 -10.03
C MET A 272 13.58 -15.67 -11.23
N GLU A 273 13.29 -16.49 -12.25
CA GLU A 273 12.46 -16.07 -13.36
C GLU A 273 10.99 -16.00 -12.95
N VAL A 274 10.34 -14.87 -13.24
CA VAL A 274 8.94 -14.62 -12.94
C VAL A 274 8.25 -14.19 -14.23
N GLY A 275 7.08 -14.76 -14.51
CA GLY A 275 6.35 -14.54 -15.77
C GLY A 275 5.82 -13.11 -15.92
N VAL A 276 5.09 -12.62 -14.91
CA VAL A 276 4.54 -11.26 -14.87
C VAL A 276 5.11 -10.55 -13.66
N LEU A 277 6.02 -9.59 -13.91
CA LEU A 277 6.57 -8.75 -12.86
C LEU A 277 5.55 -7.67 -12.49
N GLN A 278 5.32 -7.54 -11.19
CA GLN A 278 4.55 -6.42 -10.65
C GLN A 278 5.51 -5.25 -10.38
N PRO A 279 5.07 -4.00 -10.57
CA PRO A 279 5.86 -2.84 -10.18
C PRO A 279 6.20 -2.88 -8.69
N ALA A 280 7.37 -2.36 -8.34
CA ALA A 280 7.80 -2.18 -6.97
C ALA A 280 7.92 -0.70 -6.63
N ALA A 281 7.86 -0.37 -5.34
CA ALA A 281 7.84 0.99 -4.86
C ALA A 281 9.16 1.36 -4.15
N VAL A 282 9.56 2.62 -4.28
CA VAL A 282 10.56 3.29 -3.46
C VAL A 282 9.82 4.38 -2.70
N SER A 283 9.96 4.38 -1.38
CA SER A 283 9.42 5.43 -0.53
C SER A 283 10.52 6.14 0.26
N VAL A 284 10.42 7.46 0.36
CA VAL A 284 11.33 8.28 1.18
C VAL A 284 10.55 9.11 2.18
N TYR A 285 11.02 9.15 3.42
CA TYR A 285 10.44 9.96 4.48
C TYR A 285 11.49 10.34 5.53
N GLU A 286 11.27 11.46 6.22
CA GLU A 286 12.07 11.85 7.38
C GLU A 286 11.67 10.98 8.57
N TYR A 287 12.63 10.50 9.37
CA TYR A 287 12.37 9.53 10.44
C TYR A 287 11.36 10.02 11.49
N TYR A 288 11.42 11.32 11.82
CA TYR A 288 10.54 11.96 12.79
C TYR A 288 9.27 12.53 12.17
N GLU A 289 9.14 12.49 10.85
CA GLU A 289 7.98 13.01 10.12
C GLU A 289 7.61 12.13 8.91
N GLN A 290 6.70 11.20 9.14
CA GLN A 290 6.27 10.19 8.17
C GLN A 290 5.27 10.74 7.15
N THR A 291 5.69 11.72 6.35
CA THR A 291 4.99 12.10 5.10
C THR A 291 5.76 11.51 3.92
N PRO A 292 5.52 10.24 3.54
CA PRO A 292 6.31 9.56 2.54
C PRO A 292 6.01 10.03 1.13
N CYS A 293 7.06 10.27 0.35
CA CYS A 293 6.99 10.37 -1.11
C CYS A 293 7.24 8.99 -1.70
N VAL A 294 6.29 8.49 -2.49
CA VAL A 294 6.35 7.14 -3.08
C VAL A 294 6.46 7.25 -4.60
N LYS A 295 7.43 6.53 -5.17
CA LYS A 295 7.63 6.38 -6.61
C LYS A 295 7.73 4.90 -6.96
N PHE A 296 7.24 4.53 -8.14
CA PHE A 296 7.27 3.14 -8.57
C PHE A 296 8.28 2.93 -9.70
N TYR A 297 8.81 1.71 -9.78
CA TYR A 297 9.73 1.32 -10.83
C TYR A 297 9.40 -0.08 -11.38
N HIS A 298 9.60 -0.24 -12.68
CA HIS A 298 9.40 -1.49 -13.41
C HIS A 298 10.31 -1.50 -14.67
N PRO A 299 10.83 -2.64 -15.11
CA PRO A 299 11.75 -2.69 -16.27
C PRO A 299 11.16 -2.20 -17.60
N GLU A 300 9.85 -2.38 -17.78
CA GLU A 300 9.14 -2.10 -19.03
C GLU A 300 8.02 -1.06 -18.88
N ARG A 301 7.75 -0.57 -17.67
CA ARG A 301 6.57 0.27 -17.37
C ARG A 301 6.97 1.47 -16.54
N GLU A 302 6.27 2.58 -16.75
CA GLU A 302 6.47 3.81 -15.99
C GLU A 302 5.45 3.94 -14.85
N ALA A 303 5.83 4.66 -13.79
CA ALA A 303 4.96 5.15 -12.71
C ALA A 303 4.04 4.11 -12.05
N GLY A 304 4.48 2.85 -11.95
CA GLY A 304 3.73 1.81 -11.22
C GLY A 304 2.45 1.35 -11.91
N GLN A 305 2.30 1.68 -13.20
CA GLN A 305 1.12 1.31 -13.96
C GLN A 305 0.96 -0.21 -14.01
N LEU A 306 -0.16 -0.68 -13.44
CA LEU A 306 -0.67 -2.01 -13.73
C LEU A 306 -1.23 -1.99 -15.15
N MET A 307 -1.12 -3.12 -15.85
CA MET A 307 -1.83 -3.24 -17.11
C MET A 307 -3.33 -3.22 -16.80
N GLN A 308 -4.05 -2.31 -17.43
CA GLN A 308 -5.50 -2.18 -17.29
C GLN A 308 -6.14 -2.12 -18.68
N LEU A 309 -7.23 -2.85 -18.83
CA LEU A 309 -8.13 -2.79 -19.97
C LEU A 309 -9.23 -1.78 -19.66
N CYS A 310 -9.08 -0.55 -20.14
CA CYS A 310 -10.07 0.50 -19.92
C CYS A 310 -10.92 0.71 -21.18
N GLN A 311 -12.24 0.60 -21.02
CA GLN A 311 -13.21 1.04 -22.02
C GLN A 311 -14.12 2.06 -21.34
N ASP A 312 -14.17 3.29 -21.87
CA ASP A 312 -14.75 4.46 -21.20
C ASP A 312 -14.24 4.62 -19.74
N ASN A 313 -15.13 4.46 -18.76
CA ASN A 313 -14.85 4.61 -17.33
C ASN A 313 -14.67 3.26 -16.60
N VAL A 314 -14.73 2.13 -17.31
CA VAL A 314 -14.59 0.80 -16.70
C VAL A 314 -13.23 0.23 -17.06
N CYS A 315 -12.36 0.09 -16.06
CA CYS A 315 -11.06 -0.52 -16.19
C CYS A 315 -11.05 -1.90 -15.52
N THR A 316 -10.62 -2.92 -16.26
CA THR A 316 -10.40 -4.27 -15.75
C THR A 316 -8.89 -4.53 -15.62
N CYS A 317 -8.47 -5.26 -14.59
CA CYS A 317 -7.04 -5.62 -14.46
C CYS A 317 -6.63 -6.54 -15.60
N ALA A 318 -5.50 -6.23 -16.25
CA ALA A 318 -4.96 -6.94 -17.40
C ALA A 318 -3.66 -7.69 -17.06
N GLU A 319 -3.38 -7.94 -15.77
CA GLU A 319 -2.27 -8.80 -15.30
C GLU A 319 -2.65 -10.28 -15.26
N GLU A 320 -3.42 -10.74 -16.25
CA GLU A 320 -3.78 -12.15 -16.38
C GLU A 320 -2.78 -12.90 -17.26
N ASN A 321 -2.70 -14.22 -17.06
CA ASN A 321 -1.87 -15.07 -17.90
C ASN A 321 -2.36 -15.00 -19.35
N CYS A 322 -1.42 -14.83 -20.29
CA CYS A 322 -1.73 -14.87 -21.71
C CYS A 322 -2.25 -16.24 -22.16
N SER A 323 -3.32 -16.23 -22.95
CA SER A 323 -3.71 -17.38 -23.76
C SER A 323 -2.61 -17.71 -24.76
N MET A 324 -2.06 -18.93 -24.70
CA MET A 324 -0.99 -19.37 -25.60
C MET A 324 -1.55 -20.02 -26.86
N GLN A 325 -1.11 -19.58 -28.03
CA GLN A 325 -1.45 -20.23 -29.28
C GLN A 325 -0.87 -21.65 -29.32
N LYS A 326 -1.73 -22.66 -29.43
CA LYS A 326 -1.31 -24.05 -29.59
C LYS A 326 -0.80 -24.27 -31.02
N LYS A 327 0.53 -24.26 -31.20
CA LYS A 327 1.19 -24.49 -32.50
C LYS A 327 1.48 -25.97 -32.79
N GLY A 328 1.26 -26.86 -31.82
CA GLY A 328 1.42 -28.31 -31.98
C GLY A 328 0.27 -28.94 -32.78
N GLN A 329 0.52 -30.14 -33.33
CA GLN A 329 -0.53 -30.94 -33.98
C GLN A 329 -1.40 -31.62 -32.90
N ILE A 330 -2.49 -30.97 -32.53
CA ILE A 330 -3.52 -31.52 -31.63
C ILE A 330 -4.56 -32.25 -32.49
N ASN A 331 -4.90 -33.50 -32.13
CA ASN A 331 -5.92 -34.30 -32.82
C ASN A 331 -7.34 -33.70 -32.62
N ASN A 332 -8.25 -33.97 -33.57
CA ASN A 332 -9.63 -33.52 -33.52
C ASN A 332 -10.41 -34.08 -32.32
N ASP A 333 -10.11 -35.30 -31.88
CA ASP A 333 -10.75 -35.88 -30.69
C ASP A 333 -10.45 -35.05 -29.43
N GLU A 334 -9.18 -34.69 -29.21
CA GLU A 334 -8.77 -33.85 -28.08
C GLU A 334 -9.40 -32.45 -28.14
N ARG A 335 -9.49 -31.85 -29.33
CA ARG A 335 -10.19 -30.56 -29.52
C ARG A 335 -11.66 -30.68 -29.17
N THR A 336 -12.31 -31.76 -29.58
CA THR A 336 -13.73 -32.02 -29.31
C THR A 336 -13.97 -32.22 -27.82
N THR A 337 -13.13 -33.01 -27.15
CA THR A 337 -13.18 -33.17 -25.68
C THR A 337 -12.99 -31.83 -24.97
N LYS A 338 -12.08 -30.98 -25.44
CA LYS A 338 -11.84 -29.66 -24.84
C LYS A 338 -13.02 -28.70 -25.03
N ILE A 339 -13.65 -28.69 -26.20
CA ILE A 339 -14.87 -27.88 -26.46
C ILE A 339 -16.03 -28.28 -25.52
N CYS A 340 -16.08 -29.55 -25.13
CA CYS A 340 -17.08 -30.09 -24.21
C CYS A 340 -16.70 -29.94 -22.72
N GLU A 341 -15.57 -29.31 -22.39
CA GLU A 341 -15.11 -29.19 -21.01
C GLU A 341 -16.04 -28.28 -20.19
N SER A 342 -16.57 -28.83 -19.10
CA SER A 342 -17.42 -28.14 -18.12
C SER A 342 -17.04 -28.55 -16.70
N THR A 343 -15.82 -28.19 -16.31
CA THR A 343 -15.32 -28.39 -14.94
C THR A 343 -15.60 -27.15 -14.09
N GLU A 344 -15.44 -27.27 -12.77
CA GLU A 344 -15.63 -26.15 -11.83
C GLU A 344 -14.61 -25.03 -12.05
N THR A 345 -13.44 -25.34 -12.64
CA THR A 345 -12.34 -24.39 -12.90
C THR A 345 -12.19 -23.97 -14.36
N SER A 346 -12.71 -24.75 -15.32
CA SER A 346 -12.64 -24.46 -16.76
C SER A 346 -13.95 -24.86 -17.44
N LYS A 347 -14.63 -23.89 -18.04
CA LYS A 347 -15.89 -24.09 -18.76
C LYS A 347 -15.80 -23.41 -20.13
N ILE A 348 -15.81 -24.21 -21.20
CA ILE A 348 -15.87 -23.69 -22.56
C ILE A 348 -17.33 -23.55 -22.95
N GLU A 349 -17.78 -22.34 -23.25
CA GLU A 349 -19.18 -22.03 -23.58
C GLU A 349 -19.36 -21.68 -25.05
N TYR A 350 -18.34 -21.11 -25.69
CA TYR A 350 -18.36 -20.85 -27.13
C TYR A 350 -17.09 -21.38 -27.82
N ALA A 351 -17.24 -21.71 -29.11
CA ALA A 351 -16.13 -22.10 -29.98
C ALA A 351 -16.39 -21.60 -31.41
N TYR A 352 -15.48 -20.78 -31.91
CA TYR A 352 -15.59 -20.10 -33.21
C TYR A 352 -14.37 -20.36 -34.07
N LYS A 353 -14.62 -20.56 -35.36
CA LYS A 353 -13.58 -20.46 -36.38
C LYS A 353 -13.62 -19.04 -36.93
N VAL A 354 -12.53 -18.30 -36.75
CA VAL A 354 -12.47 -16.86 -37.04
C VAL A 354 -11.35 -16.53 -38.01
N LEU A 355 -11.59 -15.56 -38.90
CA LEU A 355 -10.59 -14.98 -39.80
C LEU A 355 -10.13 -13.64 -39.22
N VAL A 356 -8.82 -13.44 -39.07
CA VAL A 356 -8.26 -12.15 -38.64
C VAL A 356 -8.24 -11.21 -39.83
N GLU A 357 -9.13 -10.22 -39.85
CA GLU A 357 -9.22 -9.23 -40.93
C GLU A 357 -8.32 -8.02 -40.67
N ASP A 358 -8.21 -7.59 -39.42
CA ASP A 358 -7.33 -6.48 -39.06
C ASP A 358 -6.71 -6.62 -37.67
N VAL A 359 -5.57 -5.94 -37.50
CA VAL A 359 -4.82 -5.93 -36.24
C VAL A 359 -4.37 -4.51 -35.96
N GLU A 360 -4.89 -3.94 -34.87
CA GLU A 360 -4.50 -2.63 -34.36
C GLU A 360 -3.70 -2.79 -33.07
N HIS A 361 -2.46 -2.32 -33.08
CA HIS A 361 -1.60 -2.30 -31.91
C HIS A 361 -1.69 -0.94 -31.21
N GLN A 362 -2.20 -0.93 -29.98
CA GLN A 362 -2.20 0.27 -29.14
C GLN A 362 -1.22 0.11 -27.97
N SER A 363 -1.05 1.16 -27.18
CA SER A 363 -0.12 1.18 -26.05
C SER A 363 -0.57 0.31 -24.87
N SER A 364 -1.89 0.24 -24.62
CA SER A 364 -2.48 -0.54 -23.52
C SER A 364 -3.11 -1.86 -23.97
N ILE A 365 -3.59 -1.93 -25.21
CA ILE A 365 -4.41 -3.01 -25.74
C ILE A 365 -4.10 -3.28 -27.21
N ASP A 366 -4.18 -4.53 -27.62
CA ASP A 366 -4.24 -4.90 -29.04
C ASP A 366 -5.67 -5.29 -29.40
N ILE A 367 -6.17 -4.73 -30.50
CA ILE A 367 -7.50 -5.02 -31.02
C ILE A 367 -7.35 -5.83 -32.30
N TYR A 368 -7.92 -7.02 -32.30
CA TYR A 368 -7.97 -7.91 -33.44
C TYR A 368 -9.40 -7.92 -33.99
N ALA A 369 -9.61 -7.32 -35.16
CA ALA A 369 -10.88 -7.40 -35.86
C ALA A 369 -10.99 -8.78 -36.51
N MET A 370 -11.84 -9.65 -35.97
CA MET A 370 -11.99 -11.02 -36.43
C MET A 370 -13.40 -11.30 -36.94
N ARG A 371 -13.52 -11.87 -38.13
CA ARG A 371 -14.79 -12.32 -38.69
C ARG A 371 -15.06 -13.76 -38.31
N VAL A 372 -16.21 -14.04 -37.71
CA VAL A 372 -16.62 -15.42 -37.40
C VAL A 372 -17.08 -16.10 -38.70
N GLN A 373 -16.33 -17.11 -39.13
CA GLN A 373 -16.67 -17.89 -40.33
C GLN A 373 -17.64 -19.02 -39.99
N ASP A 374 -17.30 -19.82 -38.97
CA ASP A 374 -18.11 -20.96 -38.53
C ASP A 374 -18.32 -20.90 -37.02
N SER A 375 -19.56 -21.16 -36.59
CA SER A 375 -19.93 -21.31 -35.18
C SER A 375 -20.02 -22.80 -34.84
N ILE A 376 -19.04 -23.32 -34.10
CA ILE A 376 -18.97 -24.75 -33.73
C ILE A 376 -19.77 -25.00 -32.45
N LYS A 377 -19.71 -24.04 -31.52
CA LYS A 377 -20.50 -24.04 -30.28
C LYS A 377 -20.93 -22.62 -29.99
N GLU A 378 -22.23 -22.41 -29.92
CA GLU A 378 -22.82 -21.11 -29.58
C GLU A 378 -22.88 -20.93 -28.07
N GLY A 379 -22.36 -19.79 -27.60
CA GLY A 379 -22.55 -19.37 -26.21
C GLY A 379 -23.93 -18.74 -26.00
N SER A 380 -24.33 -18.58 -24.75
CA SER A 380 -25.59 -17.91 -24.38
C SER A 380 -25.55 -16.38 -24.54
N THR A 381 -24.37 -15.82 -24.78
CA THR A 381 -24.11 -14.38 -24.62
C THR A 381 -23.92 -13.63 -25.94
N ASP A 382 -23.32 -14.25 -26.96
CA ASP A 382 -23.12 -13.66 -28.29
C ASP A 382 -24.22 -14.14 -29.25
N VAL A 383 -25.05 -13.21 -29.72
CA VAL A 383 -26.23 -13.51 -30.53
C VAL A 383 -25.91 -13.42 -32.02
N ASN A 384 -26.16 -14.52 -32.74
CA ASN A 384 -25.93 -14.65 -34.19
C ASN A 384 -24.50 -14.23 -34.59
N PRO A 385 -23.47 -14.98 -34.15
CA PRO A 385 -22.07 -14.61 -34.38
C PRO A 385 -21.65 -14.78 -35.85
N MET A 386 -22.30 -15.67 -36.60
CA MET A 386 -21.91 -16.07 -37.96
C MET A 386 -21.81 -14.88 -38.92
N GLU A 387 -20.74 -14.86 -39.72
CA GLU A 387 -20.36 -13.82 -40.71
C GLU A 387 -20.12 -12.41 -40.15
N LYS A 388 -20.32 -12.19 -38.86
CA LYS A 388 -20.12 -10.88 -38.23
C LYS A 388 -18.67 -10.66 -37.83
N LEU A 389 -18.29 -9.39 -37.87
CA LEU A 389 -17.02 -8.91 -37.32
C LEU A 389 -17.16 -8.74 -35.80
N ARG A 390 -16.14 -9.20 -35.06
CA ARG A 390 -16.04 -9.09 -33.61
C ARG A 390 -14.65 -8.56 -33.25
N PRO A 391 -14.54 -7.52 -32.40
CA PRO A 391 -13.27 -7.11 -31.85
C PRO A 391 -12.84 -8.10 -30.75
N PHE A 392 -11.66 -8.69 -30.90
CA PHE A 392 -11.01 -9.47 -29.85
C PHE A 392 -9.89 -8.64 -29.24
N LEU A 393 -9.87 -8.60 -27.92
CA LEU A 393 -8.95 -7.79 -27.15
C LEU A 393 -7.82 -8.67 -26.63
N SER A 394 -6.59 -8.17 -26.71
CA SER A 394 -5.44 -8.82 -26.08
C SER A 394 -4.46 -7.82 -25.51
N TYR A 395 -3.55 -8.31 -24.68
CA TYR A 395 -2.56 -7.48 -24.01
C TYR A 395 -1.26 -7.40 -24.83
N PRO A 396 -0.56 -6.25 -24.84
CA PRO A 396 0.72 -6.10 -25.55
C PRO A 396 1.77 -7.14 -25.16
N HIS A 397 1.83 -7.54 -23.89
CA HIS A 397 2.75 -8.58 -23.41
C HIS A 397 2.40 -9.99 -23.96
N CYS A 398 1.16 -10.20 -24.43
CA CYS A 398 0.71 -11.45 -25.05
C CYS A 398 0.98 -11.55 -26.55
N ARG A 399 1.46 -10.49 -27.22
CA ARG A 399 1.76 -10.48 -28.66
C ARG A 399 2.59 -11.67 -29.11
N LYS A 400 3.67 -11.97 -28.36
CA LYS A 400 4.58 -13.08 -28.67
C LYS A 400 3.92 -14.45 -28.48
N ALA A 401 3.08 -14.60 -27.46
CA ALA A 401 2.42 -15.86 -27.12
C ALA A 401 1.25 -16.19 -28.06
N LEU A 402 0.50 -15.17 -28.50
CA LEU A 402 -0.63 -15.32 -29.41
C LEU A 402 -0.20 -15.35 -30.87
N ASN A 403 0.69 -14.43 -31.28
CA ASN A 403 1.26 -14.37 -32.62
C ASN A 403 0.22 -14.53 -33.74
N LEU A 404 -0.92 -13.84 -33.59
CA LEU A 404 -2.00 -13.83 -34.57
C LEU A 404 -1.60 -13.00 -35.78
N VAL A 405 -1.91 -13.50 -36.97
CA VAL A 405 -1.50 -12.92 -38.26
C VAL A 405 -2.73 -12.60 -39.09
N LYS A 406 -2.77 -11.37 -39.62
CA LYS A 406 -3.80 -10.90 -40.56
C LYS A 406 -3.92 -11.85 -41.77
N GLY A 407 -5.16 -12.15 -42.17
CA GLY A 407 -5.49 -13.05 -43.27
C GLY A 407 -5.46 -14.54 -42.94
N LYS A 408 -5.15 -14.94 -41.69
CA LYS A 408 -5.20 -16.35 -41.26
C LYS A 408 -6.44 -16.66 -40.44
N THR A 409 -6.86 -17.92 -40.51
CA THR A 409 -7.98 -18.46 -39.74
C THR A 409 -7.50 -19.16 -38.48
N TYR A 410 -8.23 -18.97 -37.37
CA TYR A 410 -7.94 -19.55 -36.07
C TYR A 410 -9.19 -20.16 -35.46
N LEU A 411 -9.00 -21.15 -34.58
CA LEU A 411 -10.04 -21.69 -33.72
C LEU A 411 -9.91 -21.06 -32.34
N ILE A 412 -10.95 -20.37 -31.89
CA ILE A 412 -11.01 -19.70 -30.58
C ILE A 412 -12.08 -20.39 -29.74
N MET A 413 -11.78 -20.62 -28.47
CA MET A 413 -12.67 -21.22 -27.48
C MET A 413 -12.58 -20.40 -26.19
N GLY A 414 -13.71 -20.16 -25.53
CA GLY A 414 -13.74 -19.37 -24.29
C GLY A 414 -15.05 -19.51 -23.51
N SER A 415 -15.17 -18.73 -22.44
CA SER A 415 -16.34 -18.66 -21.55
C SER A 415 -17.07 -17.32 -21.73
N SER A 416 -18.35 -17.28 -21.38
CA SER A 416 -19.15 -16.05 -21.29
C SER A 416 -18.52 -14.96 -20.41
N ARG A 417 -17.65 -15.32 -19.45
CA ARG A 417 -16.87 -14.36 -18.65
C ARG A 417 -15.89 -13.53 -19.46
N ASP A 418 -15.44 -14.05 -20.60
CA ASP A 418 -14.48 -13.40 -21.48
C ASP A 418 -15.15 -12.37 -22.42
N ILE A 419 -16.48 -12.29 -22.39
CA ILE A 419 -17.26 -11.41 -23.29
C ILE A 419 -17.62 -10.12 -22.53
N HIS A 420 -17.01 -9.02 -22.94
CA HIS A 420 -17.39 -7.68 -22.47
C HIS A 420 -18.61 -7.18 -23.25
N ARG A 421 -19.70 -6.87 -22.54
CA ARG A 421 -20.89 -6.24 -23.13
C ARG A 421 -20.75 -4.73 -23.08
N ASP A 422 -20.89 -4.09 -24.23
CA ASP A 422 -21.07 -2.66 -24.32
C ASP A 422 -22.58 -2.38 -24.25
N GLU A 423 -23.10 -2.02 -23.07
CA GLU A 423 -24.54 -1.78 -22.85
C GLU A 423 -25.08 -0.62 -23.72
N LYS A 424 -24.21 0.17 -24.36
CA LYS A 424 -24.58 1.28 -25.24
C LYS A 424 -24.90 0.90 -26.69
N GLN A 425 -24.62 -0.32 -27.15
CA GLN A 425 -24.86 -0.73 -28.55
C GLN A 425 -26.13 -1.59 -28.76
N GLN A 426 -27.03 -1.64 -27.77
CA GLN A 426 -28.31 -2.38 -27.88
C GLN A 426 -29.55 -1.52 -28.16
N THR A 427 -29.39 -0.27 -28.62
CA THR A 427 -30.51 0.54 -29.15
C THR A 427 -30.54 0.55 -30.67
#